data_AF-A0A1I7XS80-F1
#
_entry.id   AF-A0A1I7XS80-F1
#
_cell.length_a   1.000
_cell.length_b   1.000
_cell.length_c   1.000
_cell.angle_alpha   90.00
_cell.angle_beta   90.00
_cell.angle_gamma   90.00
#
_symmetry.space_group_name_H-M   'P 1'
#
loop_
_entity.id
_entity.type
_entity.pdbx_description
1 polymer ?
#
loop_
_entity_poly.entity_id
_entity_poly.type
_entity_poly.pdbx_seq_one_letter_code
_entity_poly.pdbx_strand_id
1 'polypeptide(L)'
;MTCAMSVILIMQIQIEKRAVIFGTIGSIPGFIVGSLFIDVYLTSQQKKMLFVSIWSSFAIALFILNVQHGRKTYDIIPNFKPWKASVLIMTGLVGGIFTAFAGSGVDICVFSILTLLFRVTEKTATPTSVVLMGINTMIGVYWRAVWEGNISNLALEYAIVSVPIAVTMAPLGSFLGSHLHRQILAIFIYVLEGLAVIGFIITKPAINLMINGAIIVFVAFIFFICISKAGKKLIQNEEALRYQTPESLNDLII
;
A
#
# COMPACT_ATOMS: atom_id res chain seq x y z
N MET A 1 8.96 -9.14 -2.34
CA MET A 1 8.67 -7.95 -3.15
C MET A 1 9.78 -7.58 -4.15
N THR A 2 11.06 -7.84 -3.87
CA THR A 2 12.18 -7.50 -4.78
C THR A 2 12.08 -8.14 -6.17
N CYS A 3 11.74 -9.43 -6.28
CA CYS A 3 11.57 -10.10 -7.58
C CYS A 3 10.45 -9.47 -8.43
N ALA A 4 9.32 -9.13 -7.79
CA ALA A 4 8.21 -8.45 -8.43
C ALA A 4 8.61 -7.04 -8.92
N MET A 5 9.36 -6.29 -8.09
CA MET A 5 9.92 -4.99 -8.47
C MET A 5 10.83 -5.09 -9.69
N SER A 6 11.75 -6.07 -9.74
CA SER A 6 12.66 -6.26 -10.89
C SER A 6 11.88 -6.45 -12.19
N VAL A 7 10.83 -7.26 -12.18
CA VAL A 7 9.98 -7.51 -13.35
C VAL A 7 9.24 -6.25 -13.79
N ILE A 8 8.72 -5.47 -12.84
CA ILE A 8 8.06 -4.20 -13.15
C ILE A 8 9.02 -3.22 -13.82
N LEU A 9 10.26 -3.15 -13.34
CA LEU A 9 11.30 -2.32 -13.92
C LEU A 9 11.76 -2.81 -15.30
N ILE A 10 11.90 -4.13 -15.50
CA ILE A 10 12.28 -4.72 -16.79
C ILE A 10 11.18 -4.48 -17.84
N MET A 11 9.92 -4.68 -17.47
CA MET A 11 8.78 -4.47 -18.36
C MET A 11 8.44 -2.99 -18.58
N GLN A 12 9.14 -2.07 -17.92
CA GLN A 12 8.91 -0.61 -18.03
C GLN A 12 7.44 -0.22 -17.81
N ILE A 13 6.78 -0.88 -16.86
CA ILE A 13 5.39 -0.55 -16.53
C ILE A 13 5.34 0.88 -15.99
N GLN A 14 4.28 1.61 -16.35
CA GLN A 14 4.06 2.96 -15.87
C GLN A 14 4.00 3.01 -14.34
N ILE A 15 4.90 3.80 -13.74
CA ILE A 15 4.97 4.05 -12.31
C ILE A 15 5.01 5.55 -12.02
N GLU A 16 4.44 5.93 -10.88
CA GLU A 16 4.48 7.31 -10.44
C GLU A 16 5.77 7.58 -9.64
N LYS A 17 6.83 7.96 -10.35
CA LYS A 17 8.19 8.13 -9.80
C LYS A 17 8.23 9.06 -8.58
N ARG A 18 7.41 10.12 -8.58
CA ARG A 18 7.32 11.08 -7.47
C ARG A 18 6.83 10.39 -6.20
N ALA A 19 5.81 9.55 -6.30
CA ALA A 19 5.29 8.80 -5.17
C ALA A 19 6.32 7.79 -4.63
N VAL A 20 7.10 7.16 -5.51
CA VAL A 20 8.22 6.28 -5.09
C VAL A 20 9.27 7.08 -4.30
N ILE A 21 9.73 8.23 -4.82
CA ILE A 21 10.78 9.03 -4.16
C ILE A 21 10.29 9.57 -2.81
N PHE A 22 9.17 10.30 -2.79
CA PHE A 22 8.66 10.91 -1.57
C PHE A 22 8.18 9.86 -0.55
N GLY A 23 7.58 8.77 -1.04
CA GLY A 23 7.17 7.66 -0.19
C GLY A 23 8.36 6.95 0.45
N THR A 24 9.45 6.74 -0.29
CA THR A 24 10.68 6.10 0.25
C THR A 24 11.37 7.00 1.28
N ILE A 25 11.44 8.31 1.03
CA ILE A 25 11.99 9.29 1.99
C ILE A 25 11.24 9.22 3.32
N GLY A 26 9.91 9.06 3.29
CA GLY A 26 9.12 8.85 4.50
C GLY A 26 9.24 7.44 5.09
N SER A 27 9.29 6.40 4.25
CA SER A 27 9.20 5.02 4.72
C SER A 27 10.43 4.53 5.46
N ILE A 28 11.63 4.97 5.07
CA ILE A 28 12.88 4.59 5.75
C ILE A 28 12.87 5.01 7.23
N PRO A 29 12.69 6.31 7.59
CA PRO A 29 12.65 6.71 8.98
C PRO A 29 11.44 6.08 9.71
N GLY A 30 10.29 5.95 9.03
CA GLY A 30 9.13 5.25 9.59
C GLY A 30 9.43 3.80 9.97
N PHE A 31 10.12 3.07 9.10
CA PHE A 31 10.53 1.68 9.35
C PHE A 31 11.51 1.59 10.50
N ILE A 32 12.53 2.45 10.56
CA ILE A 32 13.52 2.46 11.64
C ILE A 32 12.83 2.74 12.99
N VAL A 33 11.97 3.75 13.04
CA VAL A 33 11.20 4.08 14.25
C VAL A 33 10.27 2.93 14.64
N GLY A 34 9.58 2.33 13.67
CA GLY A 34 8.72 1.16 13.92
C GLY A 34 9.48 -0.04 14.45
N SER A 35 10.67 -0.33 13.91
CA SER A 35 11.48 -1.47 14.34
C SER A 35 12.02 -1.28 15.76
N LEU A 36 12.51 -0.09 16.08
CA LEU A 36 13.10 0.20 17.40
C LEU A 36 12.06 0.36 18.51
N PHE A 37 10.95 1.05 18.24
CA PHE A 37 10.00 1.47 19.29
C PHE A 37 8.70 0.70 19.33
N ILE A 38 8.29 0.02 18.26
CA ILE A 38 6.98 -0.66 18.22
C ILE A 38 7.17 -2.16 18.18
N ASP A 39 8.04 -2.66 17.30
CA ASP A 39 8.18 -4.11 17.07
C ASP A 39 8.63 -4.88 18.33
N VAL A 40 9.41 -4.24 19.21
CA VAL A 40 9.91 -4.80 20.48
C VAL A 40 8.80 -5.01 21.51
N TYR A 41 7.76 -4.17 21.50
CA TYR A 41 6.65 -4.25 22.47
C TYR A 41 5.52 -5.18 22.01
N LEU A 42 5.58 -5.67 20.78
CA LEU A 42 4.53 -6.51 20.21
C LEU A 42 4.83 -8.00 20.40
N THR A 43 3.90 -8.71 21.03
CA THR A 43 3.94 -10.17 21.10
C THR A 43 3.65 -10.81 19.72
N SER A 44 4.10 -12.04 19.52
CA SER A 44 3.89 -12.77 18.26
C SER A 44 2.40 -12.91 17.87
N GLN A 45 1.49 -13.02 18.84
CA GLN A 45 0.05 -13.07 18.58
C GLN A 45 -0.50 -11.71 18.12
N GLN A 46 -0.03 -10.61 18.74
CA GLN A 46 -0.42 -9.25 18.33
C GLN A 46 0.09 -8.92 16.92
N LYS A 47 1.31 -9.33 16.55
CA LYS A 47 1.83 -9.13 15.19
C LYS A 47 0.95 -9.81 14.14
N LYS A 48 0.51 -11.04 14.38
CA LYS A 48 -0.44 -11.77 13.50
C LYS A 48 -1.80 -11.06 13.40
N MET A 49 -2.34 -10.60 14.53
CA MET A 49 -3.60 -9.86 14.56
C MET A 49 -3.49 -8.54 13.76
N LEU A 50 -2.42 -7.77 13.97
CA LEU A 50 -2.17 -6.52 13.27
C LEU A 50 -2.00 -6.73 11.77
N PHE A 51 -1.25 -7.77 11.37
CA PHE A 51 -1.10 -8.15 9.98
C PHE A 51 -2.46 -8.35 9.30
N VAL A 52 -3.31 -9.22 9.87
CA VAL A 52 -4.63 -9.52 9.29
C VAL A 52 -5.55 -8.30 9.32
N SER A 53 -5.48 -7.47 10.36
CA SER A 53 -6.32 -6.27 10.48
C SER A 53 -5.95 -5.20 9.45
N ILE A 54 -4.66 -4.97 9.19
CA ILE A 54 -4.18 -4.00 8.20
C ILE A 54 -4.56 -4.45 6.79
N TRP A 55 -4.35 -5.73 6.48
CA TRP A 55 -4.71 -6.29 5.18
C TRP A 55 -6.23 -6.35 4.96
N SER A 56 -7.03 -6.65 5.99
CA SER A 56 -8.49 -6.52 5.93
C SER A 56 -8.93 -5.07 5.68
N SER A 57 -8.23 -4.11 6.28
CA SER A 57 -8.46 -2.69 6.04
C SER A 57 -8.13 -2.28 4.60
N PHE A 58 -7.12 -2.90 3.99
CA PHE A 58 -6.79 -2.72 2.58
C PHE A 58 -7.88 -3.26 1.65
N ALA A 59 -8.45 -4.43 1.94
CA ALA A 59 -9.61 -4.93 1.20
C ALA A 59 -10.80 -3.95 1.26
N ILE A 60 -11.04 -3.34 2.41
CA ILE A 60 -12.06 -2.29 2.56
C ILE A 60 -11.75 -1.08 1.66
N ALA A 61 -10.49 -0.62 1.65
CA ALA A 61 -10.07 0.50 0.79
C ALA A 61 -10.35 0.18 -0.69
N LEU A 62 -10.02 -1.04 -1.13
CA LEU A 62 -10.32 -1.54 -2.47
C LEU A 62 -11.83 -1.68 -2.73
N PHE A 63 -12.61 -2.08 -1.74
CA PHE A 63 -14.07 -2.16 -1.87
C PHE A 63 -14.67 -0.79 -2.14
N ILE A 64 -14.30 0.21 -1.33
CA ILE A 64 -14.71 1.61 -1.53
C ILE A 64 -14.29 2.11 -2.92
N LEU A 65 -13.08 1.72 -3.36
CA LEU A 65 -12.55 2.06 -4.67
C LEU A 65 -13.40 1.50 -5.83
N ASN A 66 -13.74 0.21 -5.73
CA ASN A 66 -14.45 -0.52 -6.77
C ASN A 66 -15.92 -0.09 -6.86
N VAL A 67 -16.56 0.28 -5.75
CA VAL A 67 -17.94 0.82 -5.79
C VAL A 67 -18.02 2.11 -6.62
N GLN A 68 -16.94 2.88 -6.74
CA GLN A 68 -16.88 4.15 -7.50
C GLN A 68 -16.56 3.94 -9.00
N HIS A 69 -17.36 3.13 -9.71
CA HIS A 69 -17.11 2.70 -11.09
C HIS A 69 -16.94 3.82 -12.15
N GLY A 70 -17.40 5.06 -11.90
CA GLY A 70 -17.40 6.18 -12.85
C GLY A 70 -16.44 7.34 -12.53
N ARG A 71 -15.42 7.14 -11.69
CA ARG A 71 -14.48 8.20 -11.32
C ARG A 71 -13.49 8.51 -12.45
N LYS A 72 -13.24 9.80 -12.72
CA LYS A 72 -12.07 10.20 -13.52
C LYS A 72 -10.81 9.84 -12.75
N THR A 73 -9.95 9.06 -13.39
CA THR A 73 -8.67 8.61 -12.86
C THR A 73 -7.55 9.18 -13.72
N TYR A 74 -6.40 9.45 -13.11
CA TYR A 74 -5.23 10.01 -13.79
C TYR A 74 -4.06 9.03 -13.71
N ASP A 75 -3.20 9.00 -14.73
CA ASP A 75 -2.03 8.12 -14.70
C ASP A 75 -0.89 8.69 -13.82
N ILE A 76 -0.87 10.01 -13.68
CA ILE A 76 0.11 10.81 -12.93
C ILE A 76 -0.66 11.70 -11.95
N ILE A 77 -0.07 12.03 -10.80
CA ILE A 77 -0.70 12.94 -9.84
C ILE A 77 -0.92 14.31 -10.50
N PRO A 78 -2.18 14.76 -10.70
CA PRO A 78 -2.46 16.05 -11.32
C PRO A 78 -1.96 17.18 -10.42
N ASN A 79 -1.51 18.30 -10.98
CA ASN A 79 -1.12 19.52 -10.24
C ASN A 79 -0.28 19.25 -8.96
N PHE A 80 0.95 18.79 -9.16
CA PHE A 80 1.84 18.41 -8.06
C PHE A 80 2.28 19.64 -7.24
N LYS A 81 1.55 19.90 -6.15
CA LYS A 81 1.84 20.95 -5.16
C LYS A 81 2.66 20.38 -4.00
N PRO A 82 3.47 21.19 -3.29
CA PRO A 82 4.31 20.73 -2.18
C PRO A 82 3.51 20.08 -1.04
N TRP A 83 2.23 20.46 -0.84
CA TRP A 83 1.38 19.79 0.14
C TRP A 83 1.14 18.30 -0.22
N LYS A 84 1.03 17.95 -1.51
CA LYS A 84 0.86 16.55 -1.95
C LYS A 84 2.12 15.75 -1.67
N ALA A 85 3.29 16.35 -1.83
CA ALA A 85 4.57 15.75 -1.46
C ALA A 85 4.64 15.49 0.05
N SER A 86 4.21 16.45 0.87
CA SER A 86 4.14 16.28 2.33
C SER A 86 3.22 15.12 2.73
N VAL A 87 2.04 14.99 2.10
CA VAL A 87 1.13 13.85 2.34
C VAL A 87 1.79 12.52 1.96
N LEU A 88 2.51 12.46 0.84
CA LEU A 88 3.24 11.24 0.44
C LEU A 88 4.34 10.87 1.44
N ILE A 89 5.10 11.84 1.95
CA ILE A 89 6.13 11.61 2.96
C ILE A 89 5.49 11.11 4.26
N MET A 90 4.43 11.77 4.75
CA MET A 90 3.73 11.37 5.98
C MET A 90 3.11 9.98 5.84
N THR A 91 2.51 9.69 4.68
CA THR A 91 1.95 8.37 4.38
C THR A 91 3.05 7.31 4.32
N GLY A 92 4.19 7.64 3.72
CA GLY A 92 5.39 6.81 3.70
C GLY A 92 5.86 6.50 5.12
N LEU A 93 5.92 7.50 6.00
CA LEU A 93 6.32 7.35 7.40
C LEU A 93 5.40 6.41 8.18
N VAL A 94 4.09 6.65 8.14
CA VAL A 94 3.09 5.79 8.80
C VAL A 94 3.13 4.38 8.21
N GLY A 95 3.21 4.28 6.88
CA GLY A 95 3.36 3.00 6.19
C GLY A 95 4.64 2.26 6.58
N GLY A 96 5.75 2.98 6.78
CA GLY A 96 7.03 2.43 7.20
C GLY A 96 6.95 1.81 8.60
N ILE A 97 6.29 2.51 9.52
CA ILE A 97 5.98 2.00 10.86
C ILE A 97 5.20 0.69 10.76
N PHE A 98 4.15 0.66 9.92
CA PHE A 98 3.35 -0.55 9.72
C PHE A 98 4.16 -1.68 9.07
N THR A 99 5.08 -1.37 8.16
CA THR A 99 5.97 -2.38 7.56
C THR A 99 6.90 -3.03 8.59
N ALA A 100 7.31 -2.33 9.66
CA ALA A 100 8.22 -2.90 10.65
C ALA A 100 7.68 -4.17 11.32
N PHE A 101 6.37 -4.20 11.63
CA PHE A 101 5.73 -5.34 12.28
C PHE A 101 4.81 -6.18 11.35
N ALA A 102 4.18 -5.58 10.34
CA ALA A 102 3.28 -6.29 9.41
C ALA A 102 3.99 -6.74 8.13
N GLY A 103 5.18 -6.21 7.81
CA GLY A 103 5.95 -6.63 6.65
C GLY A 103 5.44 -6.15 5.29
N SER A 104 4.33 -5.40 5.21
CA SER A 104 3.79 -4.76 3.99
C SER A 104 2.83 -3.61 4.34
N GLY A 105 3.33 -2.58 5.02
CA GLY A 105 2.52 -1.42 5.44
C GLY A 105 2.58 -0.25 4.44
N VAL A 106 3.75 -0.02 3.86
CA VAL A 106 3.98 1.13 2.96
C VAL A 106 3.22 0.98 1.65
N ASP A 107 3.22 -0.21 1.06
CA ASP A 107 2.43 -0.49 -0.15
C ASP A 107 0.95 -0.23 0.08
N ILE A 108 0.38 -0.74 1.17
CA ILE A 108 -1.04 -0.56 1.52
C ILE A 108 -1.37 0.92 1.71
N CYS A 109 -0.57 1.65 2.50
CA CYS A 109 -0.83 3.05 2.79
C CYS A 109 -0.68 3.94 1.55
N VAL A 110 0.43 3.79 0.82
CA VAL A 110 0.72 4.61 -0.36
C VAL A 110 -0.24 4.27 -1.50
N PHE A 111 -0.56 3.00 -1.74
CA PHE A 111 -1.58 2.62 -2.70
C PHE A 111 -2.93 3.25 -2.37
N SER A 112 -3.35 3.17 -1.11
CA SER A 112 -4.65 3.71 -0.69
C SER A 112 -4.72 5.22 -0.88
N ILE A 113 -3.66 5.96 -0.55
CA ILE A 113 -3.61 7.41 -0.78
C ILE A 113 -3.53 7.76 -2.27
N LEU A 114 -2.71 7.06 -3.06
CA LEU A 114 -2.64 7.28 -4.50
C LEU A 114 -4.00 7.07 -5.17
N THR A 115 -4.68 5.98 -4.85
CA THR A 115 -5.92 5.59 -5.51
C THR A 115 -7.15 6.31 -4.95
N LEU A 116 -7.26 6.54 -3.63
CA LEU A 116 -8.44 7.20 -3.03
C LEU A 116 -8.32 8.72 -2.98
N LEU A 117 -7.15 9.26 -2.60
CA LEU A 117 -6.95 10.70 -2.42
C LEU A 117 -6.59 11.40 -3.72
N PHE A 118 -5.58 10.88 -4.44
CA PHE A 118 -5.09 11.50 -5.68
C PHE A 118 -5.77 10.95 -6.95
N ARG A 119 -6.62 9.92 -6.81
CA ARG A 119 -7.29 9.19 -7.90
C ARG A 119 -6.37 8.81 -9.05
N VAL A 120 -5.17 8.37 -8.68
CA VAL A 120 -4.28 7.70 -9.61
C VAL A 120 -4.92 6.35 -10.03
N THR A 121 -4.78 5.97 -11.30
CA THR A 121 -5.32 4.71 -11.82
C THR A 121 -4.73 3.52 -11.05
N GLU A 122 -5.52 2.49 -10.81
CA GLU A 122 -5.02 1.28 -10.12
C GLU A 122 -3.91 0.59 -10.92
N LYS A 123 -3.94 0.72 -12.26
CA LYS A 123 -2.93 0.20 -13.16
C LYS A 123 -1.55 0.82 -12.95
N THR A 124 -1.46 2.10 -12.58
CA THR A 124 -0.18 2.74 -12.25
C THR A 124 0.12 2.71 -10.75
N ALA A 125 -0.90 2.79 -9.89
CA ALA A 125 -0.72 2.78 -8.43
C ALA A 125 -0.22 1.43 -7.90
N THR A 126 -0.69 0.30 -8.45
CA THR A 126 -0.25 -1.05 -8.03
C THR A 126 1.25 -1.28 -8.29
N PRO A 127 1.78 -1.09 -9.51
CA PRO A 127 3.22 -1.27 -9.73
C PRO A 127 4.04 -0.23 -8.95
N THR A 128 3.53 0.99 -8.75
CA THR A 128 4.19 2.02 -7.93
C THR A 128 4.37 1.57 -6.48
N SER A 129 3.32 1.04 -5.84
CA SER A 129 3.39 0.58 -4.46
C SER A 129 4.27 -0.66 -4.30
N VAL A 130 4.25 -1.59 -5.27
CA VAL A 130 5.13 -2.77 -5.28
C VAL A 130 6.60 -2.39 -5.40
N VAL A 131 6.94 -1.44 -6.27
CA VAL A 131 8.33 -0.95 -6.41
C VAL A 131 8.80 -0.28 -5.10
N LEU A 132 7.95 0.57 -4.52
CA LEU A 132 8.24 1.23 -3.25
C LEU A 132 8.50 0.18 -2.14
N MET A 133 7.62 -0.81 -2.04
CA MET A 133 7.78 -1.89 -1.06
C MET A 133 9.00 -2.78 -1.34
N GLY A 134 9.36 -2.99 -2.61
CA GLY A 134 10.61 -3.66 -3.01
C GLY A 134 11.83 -2.96 -2.45
N ILE A 135 11.92 -1.64 -2.63
CA ILE A 135 13.00 -0.80 -2.08
C ILE A 135 13.00 -0.87 -0.56
N ASN A 136 11.82 -0.70 0.08
CA ASN A 136 11.70 -0.73 1.53
C ASN A 136 12.07 -2.10 2.13
N THR A 137 11.80 -3.19 1.41
CA THR A 137 12.19 -4.55 1.82
C THR A 137 13.70 -4.70 1.82
N MET A 138 14.40 -4.20 0.79
CA MET A 138 15.87 -4.27 0.74
C MET A 138 16.50 -3.53 1.92
N ILE A 139 16.00 -2.34 2.21
CA ILE A 139 16.47 -1.53 3.35
C ILE A 139 16.12 -2.21 4.68
N GLY A 140 14.92 -2.76 4.81
CA GLY A 140 14.48 -3.44 6.02
C GLY A 140 15.28 -4.71 6.33
N VAL A 141 15.59 -5.51 5.30
CA VAL A 141 16.47 -6.68 5.44
C VAL A 141 17.88 -6.23 5.82
N TYR A 142 18.42 -5.19 5.17
CA TYR A 142 19.74 -4.65 5.54
C TYR A 142 19.78 -4.19 6.99
N TRP A 143 18.78 -3.42 7.43
CA TRP A 143 18.67 -2.95 8.81
C TRP A 143 18.61 -4.11 9.81
N ARG A 144 17.74 -5.10 9.58
CA ARG A 144 17.59 -6.24 10.51
C ARG A 144 18.78 -7.19 10.51
N ALA A 145 19.37 -7.44 9.34
CA ALA A 145 20.48 -8.38 9.20
C ALA A 145 21.80 -7.80 9.69
N VAL A 146 22.09 -6.54 9.35
CA VAL A 146 23.39 -5.92 9.61
C VAL A 146 23.38 -5.08 10.89
N TRP A 147 22.31 -4.31 11.13
CA TRP A 147 22.28 -3.36 12.24
C TRP A 147 21.75 -3.98 13.54
N GLU A 148 20.60 -4.64 13.48
CA GLU A 148 20.05 -5.34 14.66
C GLU A 148 20.82 -6.63 14.97
N GLY A 149 21.40 -7.27 13.94
CA GLY A 149 22.25 -8.45 14.08
C GLY A 149 21.56 -9.69 14.66
N ASN A 150 20.22 -9.67 14.76
CA ASN A 150 19.46 -10.63 15.58
C ASN A 150 18.32 -11.28 14.79
N ILE A 151 18.62 -11.79 13.59
CA ILE A 151 17.66 -12.59 12.84
C ILE A 151 17.65 -14.01 13.41
N SER A 152 16.49 -14.44 13.92
CA SER A 152 16.29 -15.82 14.34
C SER A 152 16.61 -16.79 13.19
N ASN A 153 17.36 -17.85 13.47
CA ASN A 153 17.67 -18.89 12.48
C ASN A 153 16.39 -19.47 11.84
N LEU A 154 15.31 -19.61 12.62
CA LEU A 154 14.02 -20.07 12.10
C LEU A 154 13.44 -19.10 11.05
N ALA A 155 13.62 -17.79 11.23
CA ALA A 155 13.15 -16.79 10.28
C ALA A 155 13.97 -16.85 8.97
N LEU A 156 15.28 -17.12 9.05
CA LEU A 156 16.12 -17.35 7.87
C LEU A 156 15.74 -18.64 7.14
N GLU A 157 15.49 -19.73 7.86
CA GLU A 157 15.06 -21.00 7.27
C GLU A 157 13.72 -20.82 6.52
N TYR A 158 12.75 -20.14 7.13
CA TYR A 158 11.49 -19.81 6.45
C TYR A 158 11.70 -18.91 5.24
N ALA A 159 12.61 -17.94 5.31
CA ALA A 159 12.93 -17.10 4.17
C ALA A 159 13.52 -17.94 3.02
N ILE A 160 14.47 -18.82 3.30
CA ILE A 160 15.12 -19.70 2.31
C ILE A 160 14.09 -20.63 1.64
N VAL A 161 13.23 -21.28 2.42
CA VAL A 161 12.19 -22.17 1.89
C VAL A 161 11.18 -21.42 1.00
N SER A 162 10.95 -20.12 1.27
CA SER A 162 10.07 -19.30 0.45
C SER A 162 10.69 -18.81 -0.87
N VAL A 163 12.02 -18.89 -1.04
CA VAL A 163 12.73 -18.35 -2.21
C VAL A 163 12.21 -18.92 -3.54
N PRO A 164 12.06 -20.25 -3.73
CA PRO A 164 11.65 -20.80 -5.03
C PRO A 164 10.25 -20.31 -5.44
N ILE A 165 9.35 -20.20 -4.45
CA ILE A 165 7.99 -19.73 -4.66
C ILE A 165 8.01 -18.22 -4.95
N ALA A 166 8.77 -17.43 -4.19
CA ALA A 166 8.88 -15.98 -4.38
C ALA A 166 9.48 -15.60 -5.74
N VAL A 167 10.52 -16.32 -6.19
CA VAL A 167 11.20 -16.06 -7.47
C VAL A 167 10.32 -16.42 -8.66
N THR A 168 9.41 -17.39 -8.53
CA THR A 168 8.53 -17.83 -9.63
C THR A 168 7.18 -17.11 -9.62
N MET A 169 6.50 -17.10 -8.47
CA MET A 169 5.14 -16.57 -8.33
C MET A 169 5.10 -15.05 -8.27
N ALA A 170 6.11 -14.37 -7.71
CA ALA A 170 6.06 -12.91 -7.61
C ALA A 170 6.20 -12.23 -9.00
N PRO A 171 7.11 -12.67 -9.90
CA PRO A 171 7.10 -12.25 -11.31
C PRO A 171 5.80 -12.51 -12.03
N LEU A 172 5.26 -13.73 -11.88
CA LEU A 172 4.01 -14.14 -12.52
C LEU A 172 2.85 -13.27 -12.04
N GLY A 173 2.78 -12.97 -10.74
CA GLY A 173 1.81 -12.06 -10.15
C GLY A 173 1.90 -10.63 -10.72
N SER A 174 3.11 -10.06 -10.81
CA SER A 174 3.30 -8.74 -11.45
C SER A 174 2.91 -8.72 -12.93
N PHE A 175 3.24 -9.78 -13.66
CA PHE A 175 2.90 -9.92 -15.08
C PHE A 175 1.38 -10.00 -15.28
N LEU A 176 0.70 -10.89 -14.54
CA LEU A 176 -0.75 -11.00 -14.59
C LEU A 176 -1.45 -9.73 -14.13
N GLY A 177 -0.97 -9.09 -13.05
CA GLY A 177 -1.52 -7.84 -12.54
C GLY A 177 -1.46 -6.69 -13.54
N SER A 178 -0.53 -6.75 -14.51
CA SER A 178 -0.39 -5.75 -15.57
C SER A 178 -1.38 -5.94 -16.73
N HIS A 179 -1.85 -7.17 -16.94
CA HIS A 179 -2.71 -7.55 -18.07
C HIS A 179 -4.18 -7.77 -17.66
N LEU A 180 -4.42 -8.18 -16.42
CA LEU A 180 -5.77 -8.47 -15.93
C LEU A 180 -6.57 -7.19 -15.69
N HIS A 181 -7.89 -7.30 -15.84
CA HIS A 181 -8.80 -6.22 -15.52
C HIS A 181 -8.80 -5.95 -14.00
N ARG A 182 -8.86 -4.67 -13.61
CA ARG A 182 -8.81 -4.23 -12.20
C ARG A 182 -9.77 -4.95 -11.25
N GLN A 183 -10.97 -5.29 -11.73
CA GLN A 183 -11.97 -5.99 -10.92
C GLN A 183 -11.54 -7.43 -10.60
N ILE A 184 -10.84 -8.09 -11.54
CA ILE A 184 -10.32 -9.45 -11.33
C ILE A 184 -9.23 -9.41 -10.26
N LEU A 185 -8.32 -8.43 -10.33
CA LEU A 185 -7.29 -8.22 -9.30
C LEU A 185 -7.92 -8.01 -7.93
N ALA A 186 -8.96 -7.19 -7.83
CA ALA A 186 -9.67 -6.96 -6.58
C ALA A 186 -10.32 -8.22 -6.01
N ILE A 187 -10.93 -9.07 -6.86
CA ILE A 187 -11.49 -10.36 -6.45
C ILE A 187 -10.41 -11.27 -5.84
N PHE A 188 -9.24 -11.38 -6.48
CA PHE A 188 -8.12 -12.15 -5.94
C PHE A 188 -7.71 -11.65 -4.56
N ILE A 189 -7.61 -10.33 -4.38
CA ILE A 189 -7.27 -9.73 -3.09
C ILE A 189 -8.36 -10.06 -2.05
N TYR A 190 -9.64 -9.93 -2.37
CA TYR A 190 -10.71 -10.28 -1.42
C TYR A 190 -10.69 -11.76 -1.01
N VAL A 191 -10.37 -12.66 -1.93
CA VAL A 191 -10.23 -14.09 -1.62
C VAL A 191 -9.03 -14.35 -0.71
N LEU A 192 -7.87 -13.78 -1.04
CA LEU A 192 -6.66 -13.90 -0.21
C LEU A 192 -6.89 -13.33 1.20
N GLU A 193 -7.59 -12.22 1.31
CA GLU A 193 -7.96 -11.61 2.58
C GLU A 193 -8.95 -12.44 3.38
N GLY A 194 -9.97 -12.98 2.71
CA GLY A 194 -10.90 -13.93 3.35
C GLY A 194 -10.14 -15.12 3.94
N LEU A 195 -9.21 -15.69 3.17
CA LEU A 195 -8.36 -16.79 3.64
C LEU A 195 -7.45 -16.39 4.80
N ALA A 196 -6.89 -15.19 4.79
CA ALA A 196 -6.06 -14.68 5.89
C ALA A 196 -6.85 -14.53 7.19
N VAL A 197 -8.07 -13.98 7.11
CA VAL A 197 -8.98 -13.84 8.26
C VAL A 197 -9.42 -15.20 8.79
N ILE A 198 -9.82 -16.12 7.91
CA ILE A 198 -10.19 -17.49 8.29
C ILE A 198 -9.00 -18.20 8.94
N GLY A 199 -7.81 -18.09 8.36
CA GLY A 199 -6.58 -18.65 8.90
C GLY A 199 -6.28 -18.13 10.30
N PHE A 200 -6.48 -16.83 10.54
CA PHE A 200 -6.35 -16.25 11.87
C PHE A 200 -7.38 -16.79 12.86
N ILE A 201 -8.65 -16.91 12.47
CA ILE A 201 -9.71 -17.47 13.35
C ILE A 201 -9.40 -18.94 13.71
N ILE A 202 -8.88 -19.74 12.77
CA ILE A 202 -8.49 -21.14 13.00
C ILE A 202 -7.39 -21.26 14.08
N THR A 203 -6.51 -20.25 14.22
CA THR A 203 -5.51 -20.24 15.29
C THR A 203 -6.08 -20.03 16.70
N LYS A 204 -7.41 -19.88 16.83
CA LYS A 204 -8.15 -19.68 18.09
C LYS A 204 -7.55 -18.55 18.95
N PRO A 205 -7.47 -17.31 18.42
CA PRO A 205 -6.97 -16.17 19.19
C PRO A 205 -7.90 -15.86 20.36
N ALA A 206 -7.36 -15.26 21.43
CA ALA A 206 -8.19 -14.81 22.53
C ALA A 206 -9.20 -13.75 22.05
N ILE A 207 -10.39 -13.74 22.65
CA ILE A 207 -11.51 -12.86 22.26
C ILE A 207 -11.07 -11.39 22.28
N ASN A 208 -10.23 -10.99 23.23
CA ASN A 208 -9.70 -9.62 23.34
C ASN A 208 -8.90 -9.20 22.08
N LEU A 209 -8.10 -10.11 21.50
CA LEU A 209 -7.37 -9.83 20.25
C LEU A 209 -8.32 -9.71 19.06
N MET A 210 -9.39 -10.52 19.03
CA MET A 210 -10.39 -10.44 17.96
C MET A 210 -11.15 -9.12 17.99
N ILE A 211 -11.55 -8.67 19.18
CA ILE A 211 -12.22 -7.37 19.38
C ILE A 211 -11.28 -6.22 18.97
N ASN A 212 -10.03 -6.24 19.41
CA ASN A 212 -9.05 -5.21 19.04
C ASN A 212 -8.82 -5.15 17.52
N GLY A 213 -8.71 -6.30 16.86
CA GLY A 213 -8.60 -6.37 15.40
C GLY A 213 -9.84 -5.78 14.71
N ALA A 214 -11.04 -6.15 15.17
CA ALA A 214 -12.30 -5.61 14.63
C ALA A 214 -12.40 -4.08 14.81
N ILE A 215 -11.95 -3.54 15.96
CA ILE A 215 -11.90 -2.10 16.20
C ILE A 215 -10.94 -1.42 15.22
N ILE A 216 -9.75 -1.99 14.99
CA ILE A 216 -8.78 -1.44 14.03
C ILE A 216 -9.38 -1.40 12.63
N VAL A 217 -10.03 -2.47 12.19
CA VAL A 217 -10.69 -2.54 10.87
C VAL A 217 -11.81 -1.52 10.77
N PHE A 218 -12.60 -1.34 11.83
CA PHE A 218 -13.69 -0.35 11.86
C PHE A 218 -13.17 1.09 11.81
N VAL A 219 -12.11 1.41 12.55
CA VAL A 219 -11.46 2.73 12.49
C VAL A 219 -10.88 2.97 11.10
N ALA A 220 -10.25 1.97 10.50
CA ALA A 220 -9.72 2.06 9.15
C ALA A 220 -10.82 2.26 8.09
N PHE A 221 -11.97 1.61 8.27
CA PHE A 221 -13.15 1.83 7.41
C PHE A 221 -13.59 3.30 7.43
N ILE A 222 -13.72 3.91 8.61
CA ILE A 222 -14.06 5.33 8.75
C ILE A 222 -12.98 6.21 8.09
N PHE A 223 -11.70 5.90 8.35
CA PHE A 223 -10.57 6.63 7.78
C PHE A 223 -10.57 6.61 6.24
N PHE A 224 -10.75 5.44 5.62
CA PHE A 224 -10.78 5.32 4.16
C PHE A 224 -12.01 5.99 3.53
N ILE A 225 -13.16 5.99 4.20
CA ILE A 225 -14.32 6.78 3.76
C ILE A 225 -14.00 8.28 3.78
N CYS A 226 -13.39 8.77 4.86
CA CYS A 226 -12.99 10.17 4.97
C CYS A 226 -12.01 10.57 3.86
N ILE A 227 -10.99 9.75 3.60
CA ILE A 227 -10.05 9.97 2.50
C ILE A 227 -10.76 9.97 1.15
N SER A 228 -11.65 9.01 0.90
CA SER A 228 -12.38 8.92 -0.37
C SER A 228 -13.24 10.16 -0.63
N LYS A 229 -13.90 10.69 0.42
CA LYS A 229 -14.65 11.95 0.35
C LYS A 229 -13.72 13.15 0.11
N ALA A 230 -12.57 13.20 0.79
CA ALA A 230 -11.58 14.26 0.60
C ALA A 230 -11.02 14.25 -0.83
N GLY A 231 -10.71 13.08 -1.39
CA GLY A 231 -10.25 12.92 -2.77
C GLY A 231 -11.29 13.36 -3.80
N LYS A 232 -12.59 13.10 -3.55
CA LYS A 232 -13.68 13.62 -4.39
C LYS A 232 -13.71 15.15 -4.40
N LYS A 233 -13.61 15.78 -3.22
CA LYS A 233 -13.59 17.25 -3.10
C LYS A 233 -12.35 17.87 -3.73
N LEU A 234 -11.20 17.22 -3.58
CA LEU A 234 -9.94 17.70 -4.16
C LEU A 234 -10.01 17.81 -5.69
N ILE A 235 -10.57 16.80 -6.35
CA ILE A 235 -10.68 16.80 -7.82
C ILE A 235 -11.72 17.79 -8.32
N GLN A 236 -12.84 17.94 -7.62
CA GLN A 236 -13.81 18.99 -7.95
C GLN A 236 -13.18 20.38 -7.89
N ASN A 237 -12.33 20.64 -6.90
CA ASN A 237 -11.59 21.89 -6.80
C ASN A 237 -10.55 22.05 -7.93
N GLU A 238 -9.86 20.97 -8.30
CA GLU A 238 -8.89 21.01 -9.41
C GLU A 238 -9.56 21.19 -10.78
N GLU A 239 -10.71 20.56 -11.01
CA GLU A 239 -11.53 20.80 -12.20
C GLU A 239 -12.04 22.25 -12.23
N ALA A 240 -12.56 22.77 -11.11
CA ALA A 240 -13.02 24.16 -11.01
C ALA A 240 -11.89 25.17 -11.30
N LEU A 241 -10.68 24.92 -10.79
CA LEU A 241 -9.50 25.75 -11.08
C LEU A 241 -9.08 25.66 -12.55
N ARG A 242 -9.21 24.48 -13.19
CA ARG A 242 -8.86 24.29 -14.60
C ARG A 242 -9.83 25.02 -15.55
N TYR A 243 -11.11 25.11 -15.20
CA TYR A 243 -12.09 25.92 -15.97
C TYR A 243 -11.90 27.43 -15.79
N GLN A 244 -11.19 27.89 -14.76
CA GLN A 244 -10.89 29.31 -14.52
C GLN A 244 -9.62 29.80 -15.21
N THR A 245 -8.76 28.91 -15.71
CA THR A 245 -7.56 29.28 -16.49
C THR A 245 -7.94 29.68 -17.93
N PRO A 246 -7.40 30.80 -18.48
CA PRO A 246 -7.86 31.36 -19.75
C PRO A 246 -7.66 30.46 -20.99
N GLU A 247 -6.80 29.43 -20.93
CA GLU A 247 -6.60 28.49 -22.04
C GLU A 247 -7.87 27.69 -22.39
N SER A 248 -8.73 27.33 -21.41
CA SER A 248 -9.96 26.58 -21.71
C SER A 248 -11.14 27.45 -22.16
N LEU A 249 -11.05 28.78 -21.99
CA LEU A 249 -12.04 29.71 -22.53
C LEU A 249 -11.89 29.86 -24.05
N ASN A 250 -10.69 29.70 -24.60
CA ASN A 250 -10.47 29.72 -26.04
C ASN A 250 -10.97 28.45 -26.74
N ASP A 251 -10.91 27.28 -26.10
CA ASP A 251 -11.45 26.02 -26.67
C ASP A 251 -12.99 25.95 -26.65
N LEU A 252 -13.66 26.83 -25.92
CA LEU A 252 -15.13 26.94 -25.86
C LEU A 252 -15.69 27.99 -26.83
N ILE A 253 -14.82 28.76 -27.51
CA ILE A 253 -15.19 29.84 -28.44
C ILE A 253 -14.97 29.41 -29.91
N ILE A 254 -14.50 28.19 -30.18
CA ILE A 254 -14.32 27.64 -31.54
C ILE A 254 -15.35 26.56 -31.84
#